data_AF-A0A522P7F4-F1
#
_entry.id   AF-A0A522P7F4-F1
#
_cell.length_a   1.000
_cell.length_b   1.000
_cell.length_c   1.000
_cell.angle_alpha   90.00
_cell.angle_beta   90.00
_cell.angle_gamma   90.00
#
_symmetry.space_group_name_H-M   'P 1'
#
loop_
_entity.id
_entity.type
_entity.pdbx_description
1 polymer ?
#
loop_
_entity_poly.entity_id
_entity_poly.type
_entity_poly.pdbx_seq_one_letter_code
_entity_poly.pdbx_strand_id
1 'polypeptide(L)'
;MARTERIEFRATGEERALILRAAELEGRTITEYLLATVKEAARRTIERHESIRLNAEDGRAFVSLLMAPVPEPGAALRKAKAEHRSSVTRR
;
A
#
# COMPACT_ATOMS: atom_id res chain seq x y z
N MET A 1 -0.79 -23.94 -13.43
CA MET A 1 -1.39 -24.35 -12.14
C MET A 1 -0.67 -23.58 -11.05
N ALA A 2 -1.35 -22.66 -10.35
CA ALA A 2 -0.71 -21.92 -9.25
C ALA A 2 -0.39 -22.88 -8.10
N ARG A 3 0.80 -22.76 -7.51
CA ARG A 3 1.21 -23.57 -6.36
C ARG A 3 0.45 -23.10 -5.12
N THR A 4 -0.26 -24.03 -4.47
CA THR A 4 -0.91 -23.74 -3.18
C THR A 4 0.14 -23.63 -2.09
N GLU A 5 0.06 -22.56 -1.29
CA GLU A 5 0.90 -22.37 -0.11
C GLU A 5 0.04 -22.33 1.16
N ARG A 6 0.57 -22.87 2.27
CA ARG A 6 -0.13 -22.92 3.55
C ARG A 6 0.20 -21.69 4.37
N ILE A 7 -0.83 -21.01 4.88
CA ILE A 7 -0.71 -19.94 5.86
C ILE A 7 -1.18 -20.48 7.21
N GLU A 8 -0.32 -20.42 8.22
CA GLU A 8 -0.61 -20.93 9.56
C GLU A 8 -0.91 -19.78 10.52
N PHE A 9 -1.95 -19.96 11.32
CA PHE A 9 -2.36 -19.01 12.35
C PHE A 9 -2.44 -19.73 13.69
N ARG A 10 -1.97 -19.06 14.75
CA ARG A 10 -2.25 -19.45 16.13
C ARG A 10 -3.25 -18.45 16.69
N ALA A 11 -4.31 -18.95 17.29
CA ALA A 11 -5.34 -18.17 17.92
C ALA A 11 -5.70 -18.80 19.27
N THR A 12 -6.05 -17.96 20.24
CA THR A 12 -6.66 -18.38 21.50
C THR A 12 -8.07 -18.94 21.25
N GLY A 13 -8.64 -19.60 22.26
CA GLY A 13 -10.02 -20.08 22.20
C GLY A 13 -11.03 -18.94 22.01
N GLU A 14 -10.80 -17.80 22.65
CA GLU A 14 -11.64 -16.61 22.55
C GLU A 14 -11.60 -16.00 21.14
N GLU A 15 -10.40 -15.82 20.58
CA GLU A 15 -10.22 -15.33 19.20
C GLU A 15 -10.89 -16.26 18.20
N ARG A 16 -10.74 -17.58 18.37
CA ARG A 16 -11.42 -18.55 17.51
C ARG A 16 -12.94 -18.44 17.61
N ALA A 17 -13.49 -18.30 18.81
CA ALA A 17 -14.94 -18.18 19.01
C ALA A 17 -15.49 -16.89 18.36
N LEU A 18 -14.78 -15.78 18.50
CA LEU A 18 -15.13 -14.51 17.86
C LEU A 18 -15.13 -14.63 16.33
N ILE A 19 -14.07 -15.18 15.74
CA ILE A 19 -13.95 -15.33 14.29
C ILE A 19 -15.01 -16.30 13.76
N LEU A 20 -15.25 -17.42 14.46
CA LEU A 20 -16.28 -18.38 14.08
C LEU A 20 -17.66 -17.73 14.07
N ARG A 21 -17.98 -16.94 15.10
CA ARG A 21 -19.27 -16.23 15.17
C ARG A 21 -19.44 -15.25 14.01
N ALA A 22 -18.40 -14.52 13.64
CA ALA A 22 -18.44 -13.62 12.50
C ALA A 22 -18.63 -14.38 11.17
N ALA A 23 -17.97 -15.54 11.02
CA ALA A 23 -18.13 -16.41 9.85
C ALA A 23 -19.56 -16.95 9.71
N GLU A 24 -20.18 -17.39 10.82
CA GLU A 24 -21.57 -17.84 10.86
C GLU A 24 -22.55 -16.73 10.44
N LEU A 25 -22.34 -15.50 10.93
CA LEU A 25 -23.19 -14.35 10.60
C LEU A 25 -23.14 -14.00 9.11
N GLU A 26 -22.00 -14.24 8.45
CA GLU A 26 -21.83 -14.04 7.01
C GLU A 26 -22.17 -15.29 6.17
N GLY A 27 -22.61 -16.39 6.80
CA GLY A 27 -22.98 -17.62 6.10
C GLY A 27 -21.82 -18.33 5.40
N ARG A 28 -20.60 -18.19 5.92
CA ARG A 28 -19.37 -18.77 5.34
C ARG A 28 -18.59 -19.59 6.35
N THR A 29 -17.73 -20.48 5.86
CA THR A 29 -16.84 -21.25 6.74
C THR A 29 -15.80 -20.33 7.41
N ILE A 30 -15.27 -20.76 8.56
CA ILE A 30 -14.24 -19.99 9.28
C ILE A 30 -13.00 -19.72 8.40
N THR A 31 -12.62 -20.68 7.55
CA THR A 31 -11.47 -20.55 6.65
C THR A 31 -11.73 -19.55 5.53
N GLU A 32 -12.93 -19.57 4.93
CA GLU A 32 -13.32 -18.58 3.91
C GLU A 32 -13.43 -17.18 4.48
N TYR A 33 -14.01 -17.05 5.69
CA TYR A 33 -14.05 -15.79 6.43
C TYR A 33 -12.64 -15.23 6.64
N LEU A 34 -11.75 -16.07 7.18
CA LEU A 34 -10.39 -15.66 7.50
C LEU A 34 -9.62 -15.25 6.23
N LEU A 35 -9.70 -16.06 5.16
CA LEU A 35 -9.00 -15.77 3.92
C LEU A 35 -9.48 -14.46 3.29
N ALA A 36 -10.79 -14.24 3.22
CA ALA A 36 -11.35 -13.02 2.67
C ALA A 36 -10.94 -11.79 3.50
N THR A 37 -10.99 -11.91 4.82
CA THR A 37 -10.63 -10.83 5.75
C THR A 37 -9.15 -10.47 5.64
N VAL A 38 -8.25 -11.47 5.65
CA VAL A 38 -6.81 -11.26 5.52
C VAL A 38 -6.47 -10.67 4.15
N LYS A 39 -7.08 -11.15 3.06
CA LYS A 39 -6.88 -10.59 1.71
C LYS A 39 -7.29 -9.12 1.63
N GLU A 40 -8.44 -8.76 2.16
CA GLU A 40 -8.91 -7.38 2.15
C GLU A 40 -8.02 -6.47 3.01
N ALA A 41 -7.61 -6.94 4.19
CA ALA A 41 -6.69 -6.19 5.05
C ALA A 41 -5.32 -5.99 4.39
N ALA A 42 -4.79 -7.01 3.72
CA ALA A 42 -3.54 -6.93 2.97
C ALA A 42 -3.66 -5.92 1.82
N ARG A 43 -4.72 -6.00 1.01
CA ARG A 43 -4.98 -5.07 -0.10
C ARG A 43 -5.05 -3.63 0.38
N ARG A 44 -5.81 -3.36 1.44
CA ARG A 44 -5.89 -2.02 2.04
C ARG A 44 -4.54 -1.53 2.55
N THR A 45 -3.72 -2.42 3.09
CA THR A 45 -2.39 -2.06 3.59
C THR A 45 -1.45 -1.68 2.45
N ILE A 46 -1.46 -2.43 1.36
CA ILE A 46 -0.69 -2.11 0.14
C ILE A 46 -1.16 -0.77 -0.43
N GLU A 47 -2.47 -0.59 -0.63
CA GLU A 47 -3.04 0.66 -1.16
C GLU A 47 -2.65 1.89 -0.32
N ARG A 48 -2.61 1.78 1.01
CA ARG A 48 -2.21 2.89 1.88
C ARG A 48 -0.75 3.32 1.69
N HIS A 49 0.14 2.41 1.29
CA HIS A 49 1.56 2.71 1.16
C HIS A 49 1.97 3.02 -0.28
N GLU A 50 1.28 2.46 -1.27
CA GLU A 50 1.66 2.56 -2.67
C GLU A 50 0.80 3.53 -3.49
N SER A 51 -0.34 3.98 -2.95
CA SER A 51 -1.25 4.89 -3.66
C SER A 51 -1.35 6.25 -2.98
N ILE A 52 -1.15 7.31 -3.75
CA ILE A 52 -1.48 8.69 -3.35
C ILE A 52 -2.90 8.98 -3.82
N ARG A 53 -3.83 9.20 -2.88
CA ARG A 53 -5.19 9.66 -3.19
C ARG A 53 -5.23 11.18 -3.15
N LEU A 54 -5.34 11.79 -4.33
CA LEU A 54 -5.53 13.22 -4.48
C LEU A 54 -7.02 13.55 -4.45
N ASN A 55 -7.38 14.68 -3.83
CA ASN A 55 -8.71 15.24 -4.02
C ASN A 55 -8.84 15.80 -5.45
N ALA A 56 -10.04 16.24 -5.83
CA ALA A 56 -10.29 16.69 -7.19
C ALA A 56 -9.47 17.94 -7.58
N GLU A 57 -9.16 18.82 -6.63
CA GLU A 57 -8.35 20.01 -6.87
C GLU A 57 -6.87 19.65 -7.07
N ASP A 58 -6.30 18.89 -6.14
CA ASP A 58 -4.92 18.40 -6.20
C ASP A 58 -4.70 17.55 -7.46
N GLY A 59 -5.68 16.73 -7.84
CA GLY A 59 -5.63 15.92 -9.06
C GLY A 59 -5.56 16.77 -10.32
N ARG A 60 -6.37 17.84 -10.42
CA ARG A 60 -6.30 18.78 -11.54
C ARG A 60 -4.96 19.51 -11.58
N ALA A 61 -4.47 19.96 -10.44
CA ALA A 61 -3.17 20.63 -10.34
C ALA A 61 -2.03 19.70 -10.77
N PHE A 62 -2.03 18.46 -10.27
CA PHE A 62 -1.03 17.45 -10.62
C PHE A 62 -1.01 17.15 -12.12
N VAL A 63 -2.17 16.90 -12.74
CA VAL A 63 -2.25 16.66 -14.19
C VAL A 63 -1.81 17.88 -14.99
N SER A 64 -2.19 19.10 -14.56
CA SER A 64 -1.78 20.34 -15.23
C SER A 64 -0.25 20.50 -15.21
N LEU A 65 0.40 20.16 -14.10
CA LEU A 65 1.86 20.18 -13.98
C LEU A 65 2.54 19.12 -14.86
N LEU A 66 1.95 17.93 -15.00
CA LEU A 66 2.48 16.88 -15.88
C LEU A 66 2.39 17.23 -17.37
N MET A 67 1.38 18.01 -17.76
CA MET A 67 1.17 18.43 -19.15
C MET A 67 1.96 19.69 -19.53
N ALA A 68 2.42 20.45 -18.53
CA ALA A 68 3.25 21.62 -18.75
C ALA A 68 4.68 21.22 -19.15
N PRO A 69 5.40 22.07 -19.92
CA PRO A 69 6.84 21.89 -20.12
C PRO A 69 7.57 21.82 -18.77
N VAL A 70 8.52 20.90 -18.65
CA VAL A 70 9.29 20.71 -17.42
C VAL A 70 10.05 22.00 -17.10
N PRO A 71 9.81 22.65 -15.95
CA PRO A 71 10.48 23.89 -15.61
C PRO A 71 11.94 23.63 -15.23
N GLU A 72 12.78 24.65 -15.43
CA GLU A 72 14.17 24.60 -14.98
C GLU A 72 14.26 24.40 -13.45
N PRO A 73 15.10 23.47 -12.96
CA PRO A 73 15.27 23.22 -11.54
C PRO A 73 15.62 24.48 -10.76
N GLY A 74 14.99 24.73 -9.61
CA GLY A 74 15.36 25.86 -8.74
C GLY A 74 16.81 25.79 -8.22
N ALA A 75 17.34 26.92 -7.74
CA ALA A 75 18.72 27.01 -7.25
C ALA A 75 19.03 25.99 -6.13
N ALA A 76 18.08 25.76 -5.22
CA ALA A 76 18.22 24.76 -4.15
C ALA A 76 18.35 23.33 -4.70
N LEU A 77 17.54 22.95 -5.69
CA LEU A 77 17.58 21.62 -6.30
C LEU A 77 18.88 21.40 -7.09
N ARG A 78 19.37 22.43 -7.81
CA ARG A 78 20.68 22.40 -8.47
C ARG A 78 21.83 22.21 -7.48
N LYS A 79 21.80 22.91 -6.34
CA LYS A 79 22.79 22.77 -5.26
C LYS A 79 22.77 21.35 -4.68
N ALA A 80 21.60 20.83 -4.31
CA ALA A 80 21.46 19.47 -3.78
C ALA A 80 21.97 18.40 -4.76
N LYS A 81 21.71 18.56 -6.07
CA LYS A 81 22.25 17.69 -7.12
C LYS A 81 23.79 17.72 -7.18
N ALA A 82 24.39 18.90 -7.07
CA ALA A 82 25.86 19.05 -7.06
C ALA A 82 26.49 18.39 -5.83
N GLU A 83 25.90 18.58 -4.65
CA GLU A 83 26.33 17.95 -3.39
C GLU A 83 26.24 16.43 -3.48
N HIS A 84 25.11 15.88 -3.96
CA HIS A 84 24.95 14.45 -4.17
C HIS A 84 25.99 13.87 -5.13
N ARG A 85 26.30 14.57 -6.24
CA ARG A 85 27.32 14.12 -7.19
C ARG A 85 28.70 14.03 -6.52
N SER A 86 29.03 14.99 -5.66
CA SER A 86 30.31 14.99 -4.94
C SER A 86 30.42 13.89 -3.87
N SER A 87 29.31 13.44 -3.29
CA SER A 87 29.29 12.39 -2.26
C SER A 87 29.23 10.97 -2.83
N VAL A 88 28.61 10.78 -4.00
CA VAL A 88 28.51 9.47 -4.67
C VAL A 88 29.79 9.10 -5.44
N THR A 89 30.53 10.07 -5.99
CA THR A 89 31.81 9.81 -6.68
C THR A 89 32.99 9.54 -5.72
N ARG A 90 32.79 9.64 -4.40
CA ARG A 90 33.81 9.42 -3.37
C ARG A 90 33.68 8.06 -2.65
N ARG A 91 33.25 7.01 -3.35
CA ARG A 91 33.26 5.61 -2.89
C ARG A 91 34.06 4.74 -3.84
#